data_AF-A0AAV8XFN4-F1
#
_entry.id   AF-A0AAV8XFN4-F1
#
_cell.length_a   1.000
_cell.length_b   1.000
_cell.length_c   1.000
_cell.angle_alpha   90.00
_cell.angle_beta   90.00
_cell.angle_gamma   90.00
#
_symmetry.space_group_name_H-M   'P 1'
#
loop_
_entity.id
_entity.type
_entity.pdbx_description
1 polymer ?
#
loop_
_entity_poly.entity_id
_entity_poly.type
_entity_poly.pdbx_seq_one_letter_code
_entity_poly.pdbx_strand_id
1 'polypeptide(L)'
;MNLVLILDLMDYEKEQQRLLKLFEECQTEDEYDDEEDSGEEDRVEERSERSDTEEDGEEVTDLSDLTNVPHFIGKDQKTKWTKHAGPKNVRTRKENLVMQLPGSKACVAKETDIQDIWNSLFDTDMLQIIVNTTNTKIEAEKHKFSTLIGLLYLAGIRKASHLNTTDLWKTDGTGIEVFRLTMNITRFRHLFRYIRTDDINTRASNFR
;
A
#
# COMPACT_ATOMS: atom_id res chain seq x y z
N MET A 1 36.14 -1.32 49.02
CA MET A 1 35.49 -1.84 47.79
C MET A 1 33.97 -1.88 47.97
N ASN A 2 33.33 -0.82 48.49
CA ASN A 2 31.90 -0.85 48.87
C ASN A 2 31.14 0.48 48.76
N LEU A 3 31.73 1.56 48.23
CA LEU A 3 31.04 2.85 48.09
C LEU A 3 30.46 3.07 46.69
N VAL A 4 31.14 2.58 45.64
CA VAL A 4 30.68 2.68 44.24
C VAL A 4 29.43 1.82 44.02
N LEU A 5 29.42 0.58 44.53
CA LEU A 5 28.24 -0.30 44.45
C LEU A 5 27.02 0.27 45.18
N ILE A 6 27.22 1.01 46.27
CA ILE A 6 26.12 1.65 47.02
C ILE A 6 25.56 2.84 46.25
N LEU A 7 26.41 3.62 45.57
CA LEU A 7 25.96 4.74 44.72
C LEU A 7 25.22 4.23 43.49
N ASP A 8 25.71 3.17 42.84
CA ASP A 8 25.02 2.55 41.70
C ASP A 8 23.67 1.94 42.12
N LEU A 9 23.57 1.37 43.34
CA LEU A 9 22.29 0.90 43.90
C LEU A 9 21.33 2.05 44.20
N MET A 10 21.80 3.18 44.74
CA MET A 10 20.96 4.34 45.01
C MET A 10 20.45 5.02 43.73
N ASP A 11 21.26 5.07 42.67
CA ASP A 11 20.82 5.59 41.37
C ASP A 11 19.85 4.63 40.68
N TYR A 12 20.07 3.31 40.81
CA TYR A 12 19.12 2.30 40.33
C TYR A 12 17.76 2.38 41.04
N GLU A 13 17.74 2.50 42.37
CA GLU A 13 16.49 2.64 43.13
C GLU A 13 15.71 3.91 42.75
N LYS A 14 16.41 5.02 42.50
CA LYS A 14 15.77 6.26 42.02
C LYS A 14 15.21 6.12 40.61
N GLU A 15 15.92 5.43 39.72
CA GLU A 15 15.46 5.18 38.36
C GLU A 15 14.23 4.25 38.36
N GLN A 16 14.22 3.21 39.21
CA GLN A 16 13.07 2.34 39.42
C GLN A 16 11.84 3.12 39.92
N GLN A 17 12.01 4.02 40.90
CA GLN A 17 10.91 4.86 41.40
C GLN A 17 10.38 5.82 40.34
N ARG A 18 11.27 6.40 39.52
CA ARG A 18 10.87 7.25 38.39
C ARG A 18 10.06 6.48 37.35
N LEU A 19 10.49 5.26 37.02
CA LEU A 19 9.80 4.40 36.05
C LEU A 19 8.44 3.95 36.57
N LEU A 20 8.34 3.54 37.85
CA LEU A 20 7.07 3.18 38.48
C LEU A 20 6.06 4.32 38.44
N LYS A 21 6.50 5.54 38.75
CA LYS A 21 5.63 6.73 38.67
C LYS A 21 5.14 7.00 37.24
N LEU A 22 6.01 6.82 36.25
CA LEU A 22 5.64 6.97 34.83
C LEU A 22 4.64 5.90 34.38
N PHE A 23 4.82 4.64 34.84
CA PHE A 23 3.89 3.55 34.55
C PHE A 23 2.51 3.78 35.18
N GLU A 24 2.46 4.29 36.42
CA GLU A 24 1.21 4.61 37.11
C GLU A 24 0.48 5.79 36.43
N GLU A 25 1.21 6.82 35.99
CA GLU A 25 0.65 7.93 35.19
C GLU A 25 0.10 7.46 33.82
N CYS A 26 0.72 6.43 33.20
CA CYS A 26 0.21 5.84 31.96
C CYS A 26 -0.96 4.86 32.17
N GLN A 27 -1.06 4.18 33.31
CA GLN A 27 -2.15 3.22 33.58
C GLN A 27 -3.48 3.91 33.91
N THR A 28 -3.48 5.17 34.34
CA THR A 28 -4.71 5.87 34.73
C THR A 28 -5.56 6.39 33.56
N GLU A 29 -5.10 6.28 32.31
CA GLU A 29 -5.85 6.82 31.15
C GLU A 29 -6.48 5.78 30.22
N ASP A 30 -6.24 4.47 30.36
CA ASP A 30 -6.91 3.45 29.53
C ASP A 30 -7.27 2.20 30.34
N GLU A 31 -8.54 2.08 30.73
CA GLU A 31 -9.15 0.82 31.16
C GLU A 31 -9.31 -0.08 29.91
N TYR A 32 -8.27 -0.85 29.59
CA TYR A 32 -8.34 -1.88 28.55
C TYR A 32 -9.08 -3.10 29.12
N ASP A 33 -10.30 -3.31 28.61
CA ASP A 33 -11.08 -4.54 28.78
C ASP A 33 -10.39 -5.65 27.96
N ASP A 34 -9.57 -6.47 28.62
CA ASP A 34 -8.94 -7.65 28.02
C ASP A 34 -10.00 -8.75 27.81
N GLU A 35 -10.80 -8.64 26.76
CA GLU A 35 -11.49 -9.80 26.19
C GLU A 35 -10.52 -10.54 25.24
N GLU A 36 -10.17 -11.78 25.60
CA GLU A 36 -9.47 -12.73 24.71
C GLU A 36 -10.32 -13.00 23.46
N ASP A 37 -10.07 -12.28 22.36
CA ASP A 37 -10.69 -12.57 21.06
C ASP A 37 -9.88 -13.57 20.23
N SER A 38 -10.27 -14.83 20.36
CA SER A 38 -9.87 -15.94 19.49
C SER A 38 -10.75 -15.94 18.23
N GLY A 39 -10.32 -15.24 17.18
CA GLY A 39 -10.87 -15.43 15.84
C GLY A 39 -10.61 -14.24 14.90
N GLU A 40 -9.76 -14.42 13.89
CA GLU A 40 -9.60 -13.44 12.81
C GLU A 40 -10.90 -13.35 11.99
N GLU A 41 -11.75 -12.36 12.31
CA GLU A 41 -12.83 -11.89 11.42
C GLU A 41 -12.49 -10.50 10.85
N ASP A 42 -12.58 -10.39 9.52
CA ASP A 42 -12.29 -9.19 8.73
C ASP A 42 -13.31 -8.07 9.06
N ARG A 43 -12.86 -7.07 9.81
CA ARG A 43 -13.69 -5.96 10.28
C ARG A 43 -13.88 -4.94 9.14
N VAL A 44 -14.92 -5.14 8.33
CA VAL A 44 -15.35 -4.14 7.35
C VAL A 44 -16.05 -3.00 8.09
N GLU A 45 -15.39 -1.83 8.20
CA GLU A 45 -16.03 -0.63 8.73
C GLU A 45 -17.12 -0.12 7.75
N GLU A 46 -18.38 -0.25 8.16
CA GLU A 46 -19.52 0.32 7.45
C GLU A 46 -19.61 1.82 7.76
N ARG A 47 -19.19 2.66 6.81
CA ARG A 47 -19.26 4.12 6.94
C ARG A 47 -20.72 4.58 6.85
N SER A 48 -21.33 4.92 7.99
CA SER A 48 -22.65 5.55 8.01
C SER A 48 -22.58 6.95 7.40
N GLU A 49 -23.25 7.15 6.28
CA GLU A 49 -23.40 8.47 5.67
C GLU A 49 -24.32 9.37 6.51
N ARG A 50 -23.91 10.64 6.63
CA ARG A 50 -24.67 11.85 7.01
C ARG A 50 -24.79 12.16 8.51
N SER A 51 -23.98 13.14 8.92
CA SER A 51 -24.44 14.19 9.84
C SER A 51 -23.69 15.48 9.53
N ASP A 52 -24.10 16.16 8.45
CA ASP A 52 -23.80 17.59 8.27
C ASP A 52 -24.72 18.37 9.21
N THR A 53 -24.17 18.88 10.30
CA THR A 53 -24.75 20.00 11.04
C THR A 53 -23.59 20.82 11.61
N GLU A 54 -23.12 21.78 10.80
CA GLU A 54 -22.29 22.88 11.27
C GLU A 54 -23.23 23.88 11.95
N GLU A 55 -23.44 23.73 13.25
CA GLU A 55 -24.13 24.73 14.07
C GLU A 55 -23.16 25.90 14.33
N ASP A 56 -23.52 27.07 13.80
CA ASP A 56 -22.76 28.32 13.85
C ASP A 56 -22.88 28.95 15.25
N GLY A 57 -21.92 28.64 16.12
CA GLY A 57 -21.69 29.36 17.36
C GLY A 57 -20.70 30.49 17.13
N GLU A 58 -21.20 31.71 16.89
CA GLU A 58 -20.38 32.93 16.86
C GLU A 58 -19.80 33.21 18.27
N GLU A 59 -18.57 32.75 18.53
CA GLU A 59 -17.77 33.25 19.65
C GLU A 59 -16.55 34.00 19.10
N VAL A 60 -16.61 35.33 19.19
CA VAL A 60 -15.59 36.27 18.73
C VAL A 60 -14.40 36.22 19.69
N THR A 61 -13.47 35.27 19.51
CA THR A 61 -12.21 35.27 20.26
C THR A 61 -11.21 36.25 19.63
N ASP A 62 -10.82 37.25 20.43
CA ASP A 62 -9.87 38.31 20.13
C ASP A 62 -8.51 37.76 19.65
N LEU A 63 -8.00 38.29 18.54
CA LEU A 63 -6.82 37.80 17.81
C LEU A 63 -5.47 38.13 18.49
N SER A 64 -5.49 38.62 19.73
CA SER A 64 -4.34 39.16 20.44
C SER A 64 -3.56 38.11 21.27
N ASP A 65 -4.11 36.92 21.51
CA ASP A 65 -3.59 35.95 22.52
C ASP A 65 -2.83 34.72 21.97
N LEU A 66 -2.51 34.66 20.68
CA LEU A 66 -1.90 33.47 20.04
C LEU A 66 -0.44 33.17 20.45
N THR A 67 0.21 34.03 21.26
CA THR A 67 1.62 33.85 21.64
C THR A 67 1.82 32.91 22.84
N ASN A 68 0.77 32.64 23.61
CA ASN A 68 0.87 31.90 24.88
C ASN A 68 0.37 30.44 24.79
N VAL A 69 0.27 29.86 23.59
CA VAL A 69 -0.19 28.47 23.41
C VAL A 69 0.92 27.50 23.85
N PRO A 70 0.65 26.56 24.78
CA PRO A 70 1.61 25.55 25.19
C PRO A 70 2.07 24.72 23.99
N HIS A 71 3.39 24.54 23.87
CA HIS A 71 4.01 23.86 22.74
C HIS A 71 5.26 23.07 23.17
N PHE A 72 5.56 22.03 22.41
CA PHE A 72 6.75 21.20 22.55
C PHE A 72 7.73 21.50 21.42
N ILE A 73 9.02 21.42 21.71
CA ILE A 73 10.10 21.61 20.74
C ILE A 73 10.71 20.24 20.43
N GLY A 74 10.80 19.91 19.15
CA GLY A 74 11.43 18.68 18.66
C GLY A 74 12.92 18.62 18.96
N LYS A 75 13.51 17.42 18.88
CA LYS A 75 14.94 17.20 19.15
C LYS A 75 15.87 18.02 18.23
N ASP A 76 15.36 18.40 17.07
CA ASP A 76 16.03 19.27 16.09
C ASP A 76 16.08 20.76 16.49
N GLN A 77 15.47 21.12 17.62
CA GLN A 77 15.32 22.49 18.13
C GLN A 77 14.66 23.47 17.15
N LYS A 78 13.98 22.95 16.12
CA LYS A 78 13.37 23.73 15.04
C LYS A 78 11.89 23.43 14.89
N THR A 79 11.49 22.17 15.02
CA THR A 79 10.10 21.77 14.86
C THR A 79 9.32 22.07 16.14
N LYS A 80 8.22 22.83 16.03
CA LYS A 80 7.36 23.22 17.15
C LYS A 80 5.99 22.56 17.02
N TRP A 81 5.59 21.81 18.04
CA TRP A 81 4.31 21.11 18.13
C TRP A 81 3.41 21.83 19.13
N THR A 82 2.31 22.42 18.68
CA THR A 82 1.34 23.08 19.58
C THR A 82 0.44 22.04 20.23
N LYS A 83 0.19 22.16 21.54
CA LYS A 83 -0.65 21.22 22.30
C LYS A 83 -2.14 21.33 21.93
N HIS A 84 -2.58 22.54 21.57
CA HIS A 84 -3.96 22.80 21.16
C HIS A 84 -4.06 22.98 19.65
N ALA A 85 -5.21 22.61 19.09
CA ALA A 85 -5.52 22.88 17.69
C ALA A 85 -5.48 24.39 17.43
N GLY A 86 -4.88 24.78 16.30
CA GLY A 86 -4.84 26.18 15.90
C GLY A 86 -6.24 26.74 15.57
N PRO A 87 -6.38 28.06 15.47
CA PRO A 87 -7.64 28.70 15.09
C PRO A 87 -8.15 28.14 13.75
N LYS A 88 -9.39 27.63 13.76
CA LYS A 88 -10.03 27.00 12.58
C LYS A 88 -10.40 28.02 11.50
N ASN A 89 -10.52 29.30 11.87
CA ASN A 89 -10.92 30.38 10.98
C ASN A 89 -9.72 31.01 10.23
N VAL A 90 -8.85 30.16 9.70
CA VAL A 90 -7.66 30.57 8.95
C VAL A 90 -7.63 29.82 7.63
N ARG A 91 -7.31 30.54 6.55
CA ARG A 91 -7.16 29.94 5.22
C ARG A 91 -6.09 28.84 5.24
N THR A 92 -6.45 27.64 4.77
CA THR A 92 -5.52 26.53 4.57
C THR A 92 -4.35 26.96 3.68
N ARG A 93 -3.13 26.66 4.13
CA ARG A 93 -1.92 26.98 3.36
C ARG A 93 -1.94 26.27 2.01
N LYS A 94 -1.37 26.92 0.99
CA LYS A 94 -1.32 26.37 -0.37
C LYS A 94 -0.70 24.97 -0.45
N GLU A 95 0.31 24.71 0.37
CA GLU A 95 1.00 23.41 0.46
C GLU A 95 0.12 22.27 1.03
N ASN A 96 -0.91 22.61 1.81
CA ASN A 96 -1.84 21.66 2.42
C ASN A 96 -3.13 21.49 1.61
N LEU A 97 -3.24 22.17 0.47
CA LEU A 97 -4.39 22.00 -0.42
C LEU A 97 -4.22 20.70 -1.20
N VAL A 98 -5.07 19.72 -0.92
CA VAL A 98 -5.17 18.49 -1.73
C VAL A 98 -5.79 18.85 -3.08
N MET A 99 -4.94 19.13 -4.07
CA MET A 99 -5.36 19.52 -5.43
C MET A 99 -5.67 18.32 -6.33
N GLN A 100 -5.12 17.15 -6.02
CA GLN A 100 -5.35 15.92 -6.78
C GLN A 100 -6.29 15.03 -5.99
N LEU A 101 -7.55 15.00 -6.43
CA LEU A 101 -8.50 14.05 -5.90
C LEU A 101 -8.16 12.64 -6.40
N PRO A 102 -8.33 11.61 -5.55
CA PRO A 102 -8.20 10.23 -6.00
C PRO A 102 -9.23 9.95 -7.09
N GLY A 103 -8.77 9.46 -8.24
CA GLY A 103 -9.62 9.16 -9.38
C GLY A 103 -8.83 8.82 -10.64
N SER A 104 -9.52 8.23 -11.62
CA SER A 104 -8.94 7.96 -12.93
C SER A 104 -8.61 9.27 -13.65
N LYS A 105 -7.45 9.33 -14.31
CA LYS A 105 -7.09 10.48 -15.15
C LYS A 105 -8.13 10.67 -16.27
N ALA A 106 -8.35 11.92 -16.66
CA ALA A 106 -9.35 12.29 -17.66
C ALA A 106 -9.20 11.58 -19.03
N CYS A 107 -8.00 11.09 -19.36
CA CYS A 107 -7.74 10.30 -20.56
C CYS A 107 -8.38 8.91 -20.52
N VAL A 108 -8.45 8.27 -19.35
CA VAL A 108 -9.01 6.92 -19.16
C VAL A 108 -10.43 6.96 -18.59
N ALA A 109 -10.80 8.06 -17.92
CA ALA A 109 -12.12 8.24 -17.30
C ALA A 109 -13.31 8.16 -18.27
N LYS A 110 -13.07 8.26 -19.58
CA LYS A 110 -14.11 8.19 -20.62
C LYS A 110 -14.28 6.79 -21.20
N GLU A 111 -13.34 5.90 -20.95
CA GLU A 111 -13.36 4.54 -21.47
C GLU A 111 -14.30 3.71 -20.61
N THR A 112 -15.29 3.10 -21.26
CA THR A 112 -16.27 2.21 -20.62
C THR A 112 -16.04 0.76 -21.02
N ASP A 113 -15.33 0.53 -22.13
CA ASP A 113 -14.99 -0.80 -22.59
C ASP A 113 -13.76 -1.35 -21.85
N ILE A 114 -13.87 -2.60 -21.42
CA ILE A 114 -12.83 -3.30 -20.66
C ILE A 114 -11.57 -3.46 -21.51
N GLN A 115 -11.74 -3.68 -22.82
CA GLN A 115 -10.61 -3.88 -23.71
C GLN A 115 -9.81 -2.59 -23.91
N ASP A 116 -10.47 -1.45 -24.03
CA ASP A 116 -9.82 -0.14 -24.14
C ASP A 116 -9.05 0.22 -22.86
N ILE A 117 -9.68 0.01 -21.69
CA ILE A 117 -9.03 0.21 -20.38
C ILE A 117 -7.78 -0.69 -20.26
N TRP A 118 -7.89 -1.96 -20.69
CA TRP A 118 -6.76 -2.88 -20.68
C TRP A 118 -5.64 -2.43 -21.62
N ASN A 119 -5.98 -1.94 -22.81
CA ASN A 119 -5.01 -1.39 -23.75
C ASN A 119 -4.33 -0.12 -23.22
N SER A 120 -5.02 0.68 -22.39
CA SER A 120 -4.41 1.83 -21.69
C SER A 120 -3.46 1.40 -20.56
N LEU A 121 -3.62 0.19 -20.02
CA LEU A 121 -2.71 -0.36 -19.01
C LEU A 121 -1.51 -1.07 -19.65
N PHE A 122 -1.74 -1.74 -20.78
CA PHE A 122 -0.73 -2.46 -21.55
C PHE A 122 -0.61 -1.87 -22.95
N ASP A 123 0.21 -0.82 -23.05
CA ASP A 123 0.45 -0.13 -24.31
C ASP A 123 0.96 -1.08 -25.40
N THR A 124 0.61 -0.77 -26.66
CA THR A 124 1.05 -1.56 -27.81
C THR A 124 2.57 -1.64 -27.91
N ASP A 125 3.27 -0.60 -27.48
CA ASP A 125 4.74 -0.53 -27.44
C ASP A 125 5.33 -1.47 -26.38
N MET A 126 4.72 -1.57 -25.20
CA MET A 126 5.13 -2.55 -24.19
C MET A 126 4.98 -3.97 -24.72
N LEU A 127 3.86 -4.25 -25.40
CA LEU A 127 3.63 -5.53 -26.05
C LEU A 127 4.65 -5.77 -27.18
N GLN A 128 5.01 -4.75 -27.96
CA GLN A 128 6.06 -4.86 -28.98
C GLN A 128 7.42 -5.19 -28.36
N ILE A 129 7.81 -4.53 -27.28
CA ILE A 129 9.09 -4.79 -26.60
C ILE A 129 9.14 -6.24 -26.13
N ILE A 130 8.07 -6.71 -25.48
CA ILE A 130 8.01 -8.09 -24.99
C ILE A 130 8.03 -9.07 -26.15
N VAL A 131 7.24 -8.83 -27.20
CA VAL A 131 7.23 -9.68 -28.40
C VAL A 131 8.61 -9.69 -29.08
N ASN A 132 9.26 -8.54 -29.28
CA ASN A 132 10.55 -8.44 -29.97
C ASN A 132 11.69 -9.11 -29.18
N THR A 133 11.72 -8.92 -27.86
CA THR A 133 12.73 -9.56 -26.98
C THR A 133 12.47 -11.05 -26.79
N THR A 134 11.21 -11.49 -26.83
CA THR A 134 10.82 -12.91 -26.80
C THR A 134 11.04 -13.58 -28.16
N ASN A 135 10.88 -12.84 -29.26
CA ASN A 135 10.97 -13.32 -30.64
C ASN A 135 12.38 -13.46 -31.19
N THR A 136 13.41 -13.01 -30.46
CA THR A 136 14.81 -13.27 -30.82
C THR A 136 15.12 -14.78 -30.89
N LYS A 137 14.20 -15.66 -30.43
CA LYS A 137 14.29 -17.12 -30.56
C LYS A 137 13.05 -17.85 -31.09
N ILE A 138 11.90 -17.17 -31.27
CA ILE A 138 10.64 -17.82 -31.65
C ILE A 138 9.88 -16.87 -32.56
N GLU A 139 9.46 -17.31 -33.73
CA GLU A 139 8.60 -16.56 -34.63
C GLU A 139 7.18 -16.50 -34.02
N ALA A 140 6.97 -15.67 -33.00
CA ALA A 140 5.70 -15.59 -32.27
C ALA A 140 4.85 -14.42 -32.74
N GLU A 141 3.63 -14.74 -33.14
CA GLU A 141 2.58 -13.79 -33.50
C GLU A 141 2.02 -13.12 -32.23
N LYS A 142 1.72 -11.80 -32.31
CA LYS A 142 1.26 -10.97 -31.17
C LYS A 142 0.11 -11.59 -30.36
N HIS A 143 -0.79 -12.32 -31.02
CA HIS A 143 -1.95 -12.97 -30.38
C HIS A 143 -1.57 -14.04 -29.34
N LYS A 144 -0.38 -14.65 -29.45
CA LYS A 144 0.08 -15.67 -28.50
C LYS A 144 0.41 -15.08 -27.14
N PHE A 145 0.84 -13.82 -27.10
CA PHE A 145 1.19 -13.15 -25.85
C PHE A 145 -0.04 -12.65 -25.09
N SER A 146 -1.02 -12.07 -25.79
CA SER A 146 -2.31 -11.71 -25.16
C SER A 146 -3.03 -12.95 -24.62
N THR A 147 -2.96 -14.08 -25.34
CA THR A 147 -3.48 -15.37 -24.87
C THR A 147 -2.78 -15.86 -23.60
N LEU A 148 -1.45 -15.69 -23.50
CA LEU A 148 -0.68 -16.05 -22.31
C LEU A 148 -1.09 -15.22 -21.09
N ILE A 149 -1.23 -13.91 -21.26
CA ILE A 149 -1.72 -13.01 -20.19
C ILE A 149 -3.13 -13.40 -19.76
N GLY A 150 -4.02 -13.70 -20.71
CA GLY A 150 -5.38 -14.16 -20.40
C GLY A 150 -5.41 -15.42 -19.52
N LEU A 151 -4.54 -16.40 -19.81
CA LEU A 151 -4.38 -17.60 -18.97
C LEU A 151 -3.83 -17.28 -17.58
N LEU A 152 -2.92 -16.30 -17.45
CA LEU A 152 -2.42 -15.85 -16.16
C LEU A 152 -3.50 -15.15 -15.32
N TYR A 153 -4.35 -14.32 -15.93
CA TYR A 153 -5.50 -13.75 -15.24
C TYR A 153 -6.47 -14.83 -14.76
N LEU A 154 -6.76 -15.82 -15.62
CA LEU A 154 -7.62 -16.93 -15.22
C LEU A 154 -7.02 -17.74 -14.07
N ALA A 155 -5.70 -17.93 -14.04
CA ALA A 155 -5.01 -18.58 -12.93
C ALA A 155 -5.15 -17.78 -11.63
N GLY A 156 -5.03 -16.45 -11.72
CA GLY A 156 -5.23 -15.54 -10.58
C GLY A 156 -6.66 -15.58 -10.03
N ILE A 157 -7.67 -15.50 -10.90
CA ILE A 157 -9.10 -15.59 -10.53
C ILE A 157 -9.40 -16.91 -9.83
N ARG A 158 -8.76 -18.00 -10.27
CA ARG A 158 -8.93 -19.34 -9.71
C ARG A 158 -8.08 -19.58 -8.45
N LYS A 159 -7.40 -18.55 -7.93
CA LYS A 159 -6.46 -18.63 -6.79
C LYS A 159 -5.42 -19.76 -6.97
N ALA A 160 -5.01 -19.99 -8.22
CA ALA A 160 -4.17 -21.11 -8.62
C ALA A 160 -2.70 -20.71 -8.83
N SER A 161 -2.28 -19.55 -8.30
CA SER A 161 -0.91 -19.03 -8.39
C SER A 161 0.14 -19.99 -7.82
N HIS A 162 -0.22 -20.76 -6.79
CA HIS A 162 0.67 -21.69 -6.10
C HIS A 162 0.61 -23.12 -6.68
N LEU A 163 -0.33 -23.39 -7.57
CA LEU A 163 -0.49 -24.72 -8.16
C LEU A 163 0.57 -24.96 -9.22
N ASN A 164 1.00 -26.21 -9.35
CA ASN A 164 1.87 -26.56 -10.46
C ASN A 164 1.12 -26.39 -11.77
N THR A 165 1.83 -25.92 -12.80
CA THR A 165 1.27 -25.82 -14.15
C THR A 165 0.75 -27.16 -14.67
N THR A 166 1.31 -28.28 -14.20
CA THR A 166 0.80 -29.62 -14.54
C THR A 166 -0.60 -29.86 -14.01
N ASP A 167 -0.91 -29.38 -12.80
CA ASP A 167 -2.21 -29.58 -12.16
C ASP A 167 -3.31 -28.79 -12.88
N LEU A 168 -2.98 -27.58 -13.32
CA LEU A 168 -3.88 -26.73 -14.11
C LEU A 168 -4.28 -27.36 -15.46
N TRP A 169 -3.41 -28.17 -16.06
CA TRP A 169 -3.61 -28.81 -17.37
C TRP A 169 -4.04 -30.29 -17.29
N LYS A 170 -4.39 -30.80 -16.11
CA LYS A 170 -4.84 -32.19 -15.96
C LYS A 170 -6.13 -32.48 -16.73
N THR A 171 -6.26 -33.73 -17.18
CA THR A 171 -7.43 -34.26 -17.89
C THR A 171 -8.30 -35.16 -17.01
N ASP A 172 -7.85 -35.47 -15.80
CA ASP A 172 -8.51 -36.36 -14.83
C ASP A 172 -9.77 -35.75 -14.16
N GLY A 173 -10.28 -34.64 -14.70
CA GLY A 173 -11.40 -33.88 -14.14
C GLY A 173 -11.00 -32.87 -13.06
N THR A 174 -9.76 -32.88 -12.58
CA THR A 174 -9.27 -31.92 -11.56
C THR A 174 -8.64 -30.67 -12.18
N GLY A 175 -8.24 -30.74 -13.45
CA GLY A 175 -7.66 -29.62 -14.19
C GLY A 175 -8.70 -28.66 -14.77
N ILE A 176 -8.26 -27.48 -15.18
CA ILE A 176 -9.14 -26.43 -15.70
C ILE A 176 -9.16 -26.49 -17.23
N GLU A 177 -10.33 -26.82 -17.79
CA GLU A 177 -10.54 -27.06 -19.22
C GLU A 177 -10.05 -25.92 -20.12
N VAL A 178 -10.30 -24.68 -19.72
CA VAL A 178 -9.94 -23.50 -20.50
C VAL A 178 -8.43 -23.49 -20.79
N PHE A 179 -7.58 -23.87 -19.84
CA PHE A 179 -6.13 -23.86 -20.04
C PHE A 179 -5.70 -24.80 -21.18
N ARG A 180 -6.22 -26.04 -21.20
CA ARG A 180 -5.92 -27.03 -22.25
C ARG A 180 -6.55 -26.70 -23.60
N LEU A 181 -7.75 -26.08 -23.59
CA LEU A 181 -8.44 -25.65 -24.81
C LEU A 181 -7.74 -24.45 -25.47
N THR A 182 -7.20 -23.53 -24.68
CA THR A 182 -6.54 -22.34 -25.19
C THR A 182 -5.13 -22.62 -25.70
N MET A 183 -4.31 -23.37 -24.95
CA MET A 183 -2.93 -23.63 -25.34
C MET A 183 -2.36 -24.90 -24.68
N ASN A 184 -1.50 -25.63 -25.39
CA ASN A 184 -0.78 -26.77 -24.81
C ASN A 184 0.17 -26.33 -23.66
N ILE A 185 0.25 -27.10 -22.56
CA ILE A 185 1.16 -26.88 -21.44
C ILE A 185 2.62 -26.69 -21.86
N THR A 186 3.11 -27.45 -22.85
CA THR A 186 4.48 -27.32 -23.35
C THR A 186 4.69 -25.94 -23.94
N ARG A 187 3.72 -25.45 -24.72
CA ARG A 187 3.78 -24.13 -25.33
C ARG A 187 3.67 -23.02 -24.28
N PHE A 188 2.79 -23.18 -23.29
CA PHE A 188 2.68 -22.26 -22.15
C PHE A 188 4.01 -22.14 -21.41
N ARG A 189 4.64 -23.26 -21.03
CA ARG A 189 5.92 -23.27 -20.31
C ARG A 189 7.05 -22.67 -21.14
N HIS A 190 7.08 -22.92 -22.44
CA HIS A 190 8.05 -22.27 -23.34
C HIS A 190 7.85 -20.75 -23.34
N LEU A 191 6.63 -20.27 -23.65
CA LEU A 191 6.36 -18.84 -23.70
C LEU A 191 6.67 -18.17 -22.36
N PHE A 192 6.17 -18.73 -21.25
CA PHE A 192 6.38 -18.21 -19.90
C PHE A 192 7.87 -18.12 -19.52
N ARG A 193 8.68 -19.11 -19.91
CA ARG A 193 10.13 -19.12 -19.64
C ARG A 193 10.91 -18.09 -20.45
N TYR A 194 10.45 -17.77 -21.66
CA TYR A 194 11.16 -16.88 -22.58
C TYR A 194 10.62 -15.45 -22.59
N ILE A 195 9.60 -15.13 -21.79
CA ILE A 195 9.16 -13.75 -21.59
C ILE A 195 10.37 -12.93 -21.13
N ARG A 196 10.70 -11.91 -21.89
CA ARG A 196 11.64 -10.87 -21.50
C ARG A 196 11.00 -9.52 -21.71
N THR A 197 11.45 -8.55 -20.91
CA THR A 197 11.01 -7.16 -20.99
C THR A 197 12.16 -6.23 -21.37
N ASP A 198 13.36 -6.77 -21.53
CA ASP A 198 14.59 -6.02 -21.76
C ASP A 198 15.41 -6.65 -22.89
N ASP A 199 16.10 -5.81 -23.65
CA ASP A 199 17.00 -6.24 -24.72
C ASP A 199 18.39 -6.53 -24.14
N ILE A 200 18.88 -7.74 -24.41
CA ILE A 200 20.15 -8.22 -23.89
C ILE A 200 21.33 -7.36 -24.37
N ASN A 201 21.18 -6.71 -25.55
CA ASN A 201 22.24 -5.94 -26.19
C ASN A 201 22.38 -4.53 -25.63
N THR A 202 21.28 -3.91 -25.18
CA THR A 202 21.27 -2.56 -24.58
C THR A 202 21.51 -2.59 -23.08
N ARG A 203 21.42 -3.77 -22.44
CA ARG A 203 21.65 -3.94 -21.01
C ARG A 203 23.02 -3.46 -20.55
N ALA A 204 24.06 -3.65 -21.36
CA ALA A 204 25.42 -3.23 -21.02
C ALA A 204 25.61 -1.70 -21.05
N SER A 205 24.85 -0.99 -21.90
CA SER A 205 24.91 0.47 -22.03
C SER A 205 24.07 1.23 -21.00
N ASN A 206 23.11 0.57 -20.36
CA ASN A 206 22.20 1.18 -19.38
C ASN A 206 22.79 1.26 -17.96
N PHE A 207 23.89 0.55 -17.68
CA PHE A 207 24.69 0.77 -16.47
C PHE A 207 25.65 1.93 -16.71
N ARG A 208 25.15 3.16 -16.54
CA ARG A 208 25.97 4.38 -16.40
C ARG A 208 25.59 5.10 -15.12
#